data_AF-A0A929ISM8-F1
#
_entry.id   AF-A0A929ISM8-F1
#
_cell.length_a   1.000
_cell.length_b   1.000
_cell.length_c   1.000
_cell.angle_alpha   90.00
_cell.angle_beta   90.00
_cell.angle_gamma   90.00
#
_symmetry.space_group_name_H-M   'P 1'
#
loop_
_entity.id
_entity.type
_entity.pdbx_description
1 polymer ?
#
loop_
_entity_poly.entity_id
_entity_poly.type
_entity_poly.pdbx_seq_one_letter_code
_entity_poly.pdbx_strand_id
1 'polypeptide(L)'
;MSDATQPRRAIESGVPDPFPQMHPVMKENYGKWKWHERPRPGVLHHVAHTGAEIWTVRAGTQRQMDVHTIRKLCDIADNMADGHVRFTVRSNIEFMVDDEARVAPLIEKLESEGFPVGGTGNSVSMISHTQGWLHCDIPGTDASGVVKALMDEIYDEFKKEEMPNRVRITTSCCQINCGGQGDIAINVQHTKPPKI
;
A
#
# COMPACT_ATOMS: atom_id res chain seq x y z
N MET A 1 18.08 -8.19 46.33
CA MET A 1 18.23 -7.56 44.99
C MET A 1 17.41 -8.42 44.05
N SER A 2 16.37 -7.87 43.42
CA SER A 2 15.56 -8.63 42.47
C SER A 2 16.45 -9.08 41.31
N ASP A 3 16.46 -10.36 40.99
CA ASP A 3 17.11 -10.87 39.78
C ASP A 3 16.50 -10.17 38.56
N ALA A 4 17.21 -9.17 38.06
CA ALA A 4 16.79 -8.45 36.87
C ALA A 4 16.78 -9.45 35.72
N THR A 5 15.60 -9.69 35.16
CA THR A 5 15.41 -10.58 34.02
C THR A 5 16.33 -10.12 32.90
N GLN A 6 17.22 -10.99 32.43
CA GLN A 6 18.12 -10.62 31.34
C GLN A 6 17.30 -10.21 30.11
N PRO A 7 17.65 -9.10 29.42
CA PRO A 7 16.93 -8.68 28.23
C PRO A 7 16.99 -9.78 27.16
N ARG A 8 15.83 -10.08 26.57
CA ARG A 8 15.70 -10.99 25.43
C ARG A 8 16.71 -10.60 24.35
N ARG A 9 17.55 -11.56 23.93
CA ARG A 9 18.36 -11.40 22.72
C ARG A 9 17.52 -11.66 21.47
N ALA A 10 17.79 -10.90 20.42
CA ALA A 10 17.18 -11.14 19.12
C ALA A 10 17.61 -12.51 18.58
N ILE A 11 16.70 -13.16 17.87
CA ILE A 11 17.02 -14.32 17.05
C ILE A 11 17.24 -13.77 15.65
N GLU A 12 18.47 -13.91 15.13
CA GLU A 12 18.89 -13.38 13.82
C GLU A 12 18.34 -14.23 12.66
N SER A 13 17.03 -14.48 12.64
CA SER A 13 16.37 -15.37 11.66
C SER A 13 15.93 -14.65 10.37
N GLY A 14 16.08 -13.33 10.29
CA GLY A 14 15.61 -12.54 9.14
C GLY A 14 14.08 -12.51 9.01
N VAL A 15 13.60 -12.27 7.79
CA VAL A 15 12.17 -12.27 7.46
C VAL A 15 11.67 -13.68 7.14
N PRO A 16 10.41 -14.03 7.45
CA PRO A 16 9.81 -15.29 7.02
C PRO A 16 9.82 -15.43 5.49
N ASP A 17 9.91 -16.66 4.99
CA ASP A 17 9.59 -16.97 3.60
C ASP A 17 8.16 -16.51 3.30
N PRO A 18 7.92 -15.72 2.23
CA PRO A 18 6.58 -15.25 1.84
C PRO A 18 5.74 -16.29 1.08
N PHE A 19 6.34 -17.36 0.53
CA PHE A 19 5.61 -18.36 -0.26
C PHE A 19 4.47 -19.08 0.49
N PRO A 20 4.60 -19.39 1.80
CA PRO A 20 3.50 -19.94 2.58
C PRO A 20 2.28 -19.02 2.71
N GLN A 21 2.46 -17.70 2.60
CA GLN A 21 1.40 -16.69 2.78
C GLN A 21 0.80 -16.22 1.45
N MET A 22 1.30 -16.71 0.31
CA MET A 22 0.72 -16.41 -1.00
C MET A 22 -0.61 -17.12 -1.20
N HIS A 23 -1.53 -16.45 -1.91
CA HIS A 23 -2.78 -17.07 -2.36
C HIS A 23 -2.49 -18.36 -3.16
N PRO A 24 -3.24 -19.46 -2.96
CA PRO A 24 -2.97 -20.76 -3.57
C PRO A 24 -2.78 -20.70 -5.10
N VAL A 25 -3.70 -20.03 -5.80
CA VAL A 25 -3.61 -19.82 -7.26
C VAL A 25 -2.32 -19.10 -7.67
N MET A 26 -1.86 -18.10 -6.89
CA MET A 26 -0.60 -17.42 -7.19
C MET A 26 0.61 -18.31 -6.99
N LYS A 27 0.58 -19.16 -5.95
CA LYS A 27 1.67 -20.07 -5.62
C LYS A 27 1.82 -21.16 -6.68
N GLU A 28 0.71 -21.77 -7.10
CA GLU A 28 0.70 -22.82 -8.13
C GLU A 28 1.20 -22.30 -9.51
N ASN A 29 0.85 -21.05 -9.82
CA ASN A 29 1.18 -20.39 -11.08
C ASN A 29 2.39 -19.44 -10.98
N TYR A 30 3.21 -19.57 -9.93
CA TYR A 30 4.39 -18.73 -9.74
C TYR A 30 5.34 -18.82 -10.94
N GLY A 31 5.61 -17.68 -11.58
CA GLY A 31 6.46 -17.60 -12.78
C GLY A 31 5.80 -18.11 -14.07
N LYS A 32 4.50 -18.40 -14.07
CA LYS A 32 3.76 -19.00 -15.21
C LYS A 32 2.59 -18.12 -15.69
N TRP A 33 2.72 -16.81 -15.54
CA TRP A 33 1.69 -15.85 -15.97
C TRP A 33 1.78 -15.59 -17.48
N LYS A 34 0.65 -15.70 -18.17
CA LYS A 34 0.55 -15.51 -19.62
C LYS A 34 0.35 -14.04 -19.98
N TRP A 35 -0.59 -13.38 -19.32
CA TRP A 35 -0.89 -11.97 -19.53
C TRP A 35 -1.62 -11.37 -18.32
N HIS A 36 -1.73 -10.05 -18.33
CA HIS A 36 -2.58 -9.30 -17.40
C HIS A 36 -3.32 -8.19 -18.14
N GLU A 37 -4.47 -7.79 -17.61
CA GLU A 37 -5.23 -6.64 -18.08
C GLU A 37 -5.78 -5.82 -16.91
N ARG A 38 -6.43 -4.71 -17.25
CA ARG A 38 -7.02 -3.77 -16.28
C ARG A 38 -8.47 -3.51 -16.69
N PRO A 39 -9.43 -4.30 -16.19
CA PRO A 39 -10.83 -4.19 -16.60
C PRO A 39 -11.48 -2.87 -16.15
N ARG A 40 -11.00 -2.28 -15.04
CA ARG A 40 -11.47 -1.00 -14.49
C ARG A 40 -10.45 -0.42 -13.49
N PRO A 41 -10.56 0.86 -13.13
CA PRO A 41 -9.75 1.43 -12.06
C PRO A 41 -9.84 0.62 -10.76
N GLY A 42 -8.68 0.33 -10.18
CA GLY A 42 -8.49 -0.43 -8.96
C GLY A 42 -8.55 -1.96 -9.12
N VAL A 43 -8.78 -2.49 -10.33
CA VAL A 43 -8.86 -3.95 -10.56
C VAL A 43 -7.82 -4.38 -11.58
N LEU A 44 -7.08 -5.44 -11.27
CA LEU A 44 -6.15 -6.11 -12.18
C LEU A 44 -6.60 -7.55 -12.37
N HIS A 45 -6.51 -8.05 -13.60
CA HIS A 45 -6.82 -9.44 -13.92
C HIS A 45 -5.55 -10.11 -14.48
N HIS A 46 -5.15 -11.24 -13.94
CA HIS A 46 -3.99 -12.01 -14.40
C HIS A 46 -4.42 -13.42 -14.79
N VAL A 47 -3.95 -13.88 -15.95
CA VAL A 47 -4.23 -15.22 -16.45
C VAL A 47 -2.93 -15.99 -16.63
N ALA A 48 -2.89 -17.20 -16.07
CA ALA A 48 -1.76 -18.11 -16.17
C ALA A 48 -1.76 -18.90 -17.48
N HIS A 49 -0.63 -19.50 -17.84
CA HIS A 49 -0.54 -20.40 -19.00
C HIS A 49 -1.42 -21.66 -18.86
N THR A 50 -1.80 -22.02 -17.64
CA THR A 50 -2.73 -23.09 -17.29
C THR A 50 -4.19 -22.72 -17.55
N GLY A 51 -4.49 -21.44 -17.75
CA GLY A 51 -5.85 -20.90 -17.78
C GLY A 51 -6.39 -20.45 -16.43
N ALA A 52 -5.63 -20.65 -15.33
CA ALA A 52 -6.04 -20.13 -14.03
C ALA A 52 -6.05 -18.60 -14.01
N GLU A 53 -7.09 -18.03 -13.42
CA GLU A 53 -7.33 -16.59 -13.35
C GLU A 53 -7.20 -16.11 -11.90
N ILE A 54 -6.72 -14.88 -11.73
CA ILE A 54 -6.73 -14.21 -10.43
C ILE A 54 -6.98 -12.71 -10.60
N TRP A 55 -7.88 -12.21 -9.76
CA TRP A 55 -8.36 -10.84 -9.77
C TRP A 55 -7.85 -10.13 -8.53
N THR A 56 -7.14 -9.03 -8.74
CA THR A 56 -6.58 -8.21 -7.67
C THR A 56 -7.37 -6.92 -7.53
N VAL A 57 -7.96 -6.69 -6.36
CA VAL A 57 -8.61 -5.41 -6.00
C VAL A 57 -7.64 -4.60 -5.15
N ARG A 58 -7.22 -3.45 -5.67
CA ARG A 58 -6.31 -2.50 -5.00
C ARG A 58 -7.10 -1.39 -4.33
N ALA A 59 -6.81 -1.14 -3.06
CA ALA A 59 -7.37 -0.04 -2.30
C ALA A 59 -6.29 0.83 -1.62
N GLY A 60 -6.59 2.12 -1.47
CA GLY A 60 -5.76 3.08 -0.77
C GLY A 60 -5.77 2.84 0.74
N THR A 61 -4.62 3.06 1.38
CA THR A 61 -4.50 3.08 2.85
C THR A 61 -3.68 4.29 3.29
N GLN A 62 -3.75 4.63 4.58
CA GLN A 62 -3.07 5.78 5.16
C GLN A 62 -1.57 5.54 5.41
N ARG A 63 -1.03 4.35 5.13
CA ARG A 63 0.32 3.84 5.51
C ARG A 63 0.57 3.76 7.00
N GLN A 64 0.30 4.81 7.77
CA GLN A 64 0.25 4.74 9.23
C GLN A 64 -1.14 4.28 9.63
N MET A 65 -1.23 3.10 10.22
CA MET A 65 -2.50 2.47 10.60
C MET A 65 -2.39 1.94 12.03
N ASP A 66 -3.49 2.05 12.77
CA ASP A 66 -3.60 1.38 14.07
C ASP A 66 -3.86 -0.12 13.90
N VAL A 67 -3.75 -0.86 15.00
CA VAL A 67 -3.99 -2.31 15.03
C VAL A 67 -5.43 -2.68 14.69
N HIS A 68 -6.40 -1.80 14.92
CA HIS A 68 -7.82 -2.07 14.64
C HIS A 68 -8.09 -2.01 13.13
N THR A 69 -7.46 -1.08 12.43
CA THR A 69 -7.49 -0.94 10.98
C THR A 69 -6.84 -2.16 10.33
N ILE A 70 -5.69 -2.62 10.82
CA ILE A 70 -5.05 -3.85 10.33
C ILE A 70 -5.96 -5.07 10.56
N ARG A 71 -6.53 -5.23 11.76
CA ARG A 71 -7.46 -6.34 12.04
C ARG A 71 -8.70 -6.29 11.14
N LYS A 72 -9.26 -5.12 10.89
CA LYS A 72 -10.37 -4.94 9.94
C LYS A 72 -9.98 -5.39 8.53
N LEU A 73 -8.78 -5.04 8.06
CA LEU A 73 -8.30 -5.50 6.75
C LEU A 73 -8.11 -7.02 6.71
N CYS A 74 -7.65 -7.64 7.81
CA CYS A 74 -7.61 -9.09 7.96
C CYS A 74 -9.02 -9.71 7.95
N ASP A 75 -9.99 -9.13 8.65
CA ASP A 75 -11.38 -9.63 8.65
C ASP A 75 -11.97 -9.59 7.23
N ILE A 76 -11.69 -8.55 6.44
CA ILE A 76 -12.10 -8.50 5.02
C ILE A 76 -11.39 -9.61 4.23
N ALA A 77 -10.10 -9.84 4.48
CA ALA A 77 -9.33 -10.88 3.80
C ALA A 77 -9.89 -12.27 4.08
N ASP A 78 -10.12 -12.60 5.35
CA ASP A 78 -10.62 -13.91 5.79
C ASP A 78 -12.02 -14.20 5.22
N ASN A 79 -12.88 -13.18 5.16
CA ASN A 79 -14.26 -13.35 4.71
C ASN A 79 -14.43 -13.28 3.19
N MET A 80 -13.53 -12.61 2.46
CA MET A 80 -13.77 -12.26 1.05
C MET A 80 -12.61 -12.53 0.10
N ALA A 81 -11.39 -12.79 0.60
CA ALA A 81 -10.18 -12.98 -0.19
C ALA A 81 -9.30 -14.13 0.34
N ASP A 82 -9.96 -15.19 0.84
CA ASP A 82 -9.36 -16.46 1.25
C ASP A 82 -8.26 -16.31 2.32
N GLY A 83 -8.30 -15.23 3.12
CA GLY A 83 -7.31 -14.91 4.16
C GLY A 83 -6.00 -14.33 3.63
N HIS A 84 -5.94 -13.95 2.35
CA HIS A 84 -4.71 -13.47 1.70
C HIS A 84 -4.80 -12.00 1.28
N VAL A 85 -3.80 -11.23 1.69
CA VAL A 85 -3.58 -9.84 1.25
C VAL A 85 -2.10 -9.56 1.06
N ARG A 86 -1.80 -8.50 0.31
CA ARG A 86 -0.45 -7.92 0.26
C ARG A 86 -0.50 -6.40 0.23
N PHE A 87 0.62 -5.78 0.59
CA PHE A 87 0.82 -4.35 0.39
C PHE A 87 1.73 -4.11 -0.80
N THR A 88 1.40 -3.09 -1.59
CA THR A 88 2.24 -2.63 -2.68
C THR A 88 3.43 -1.82 -2.15
N VAL A 89 4.44 -1.60 -2.99
CA VAL A 89 5.59 -0.72 -2.68
C VAL A 89 5.20 0.73 -2.36
N ARG A 90 3.95 1.13 -2.64
CA ARG A 90 3.39 2.45 -2.28
C ARG A 90 2.27 2.34 -1.27
N SER A 91 2.33 1.35 -0.38
CA SER A 91 1.43 1.17 0.76
C SER A 91 -0.07 1.01 0.45
N ASN A 92 -0.49 0.95 -0.82
CA ASN A 92 -1.84 0.45 -1.13
C ASN A 92 -1.94 -1.02 -0.70
N ILE A 93 -3.12 -1.44 -0.27
CA ILE A 93 -3.42 -2.84 -0.02
C ILE A 93 -4.01 -3.48 -1.29
N GLU A 94 -3.73 -4.75 -1.49
CA GLU A 94 -4.28 -5.58 -2.55
C GLU A 94 -4.86 -6.87 -1.97
N PHE A 95 -6.11 -7.13 -2.33
CA PHE A 95 -6.84 -8.37 -2.07
C PHE A 95 -6.94 -9.15 -3.37
N MET A 96 -6.83 -10.47 -3.30
CA MET A 96 -6.82 -11.32 -4.50
C MET A 96 -7.89 -12.41 -4.37
N VAL A 97 -8.68 -12.59 -5.42
CA VAL A 97 -9.73 -13.60 -5.52
C VAL A 97 -9.60 -14.35 -6.84
N ASP A 98 -9.88 -15.65 -6.84
CA ASP A 98 -9.82 -16.50 -8.04
C ASP A 98 -11.15 -16.64 -8.78
N ASP A 99 -12.16 -15.86 -8.39
CA ASP A 99 -13.48 -15.80 -9.01
C ASP A 99 -13.86 -14.33 -9.28
N GLU A 100 -14.14 -14.01 -10.55
CA GLU A 100 -14.55 -12.67 -11.00
C GLU A 100 -15.80 -12.19 -10.26
N ALA A 101 -16.74 -13.08 -9.94
CA ALA A 101 -17.99 -12.73 -9.26
C ALA A 101 -17.76 -12.13 -7.85
N ARG A 102 -16.61 -12.41 -7.22
CA ARG A 102 -16.23 -11.88 -5.91
C ARG A 102 -15.66 -10.45 -5.97
N VAL A 103 -15.29 -9.97 -7.16
CA VAL A 103 -14.65 -8.65 -7.35
C VAL A 103 -15.58 -7.51 -6.95
N ALA A 104 -16.81 -7.47 -7.47
CA ALA A 104 -17.74 -6.37 -7.19
C ALA A 104 -18.15 -6.28 -5.70
N PRO A 105 -18.53 -7.38 -5.01
CA PRO A 105 -18.78 -7.35 -3.57
C PRO A 105 -17.58 -6.88 -2.75
N LEU A 106 -16.36 -7.30 -3.11
CA LEU A 106 -15.14 -6.88 -2.42
C LEU A 106 -14.87 -5.38 -2.59
N ILE A 107 -15.09 -4.83 -3.78
CA ILE A 107 -15.01 -3.38 -4.01
C ILE A 107 -16.02 -2.64 -3.12
N GLU A 108 -17.28 -3.06 -3.12
CA GLU A 108 -18.32 -2.44 -2.30
C GLU A 108 -17.96 -2.46 -0.81
N LYS A 109 -17.47 -3.60 -0.30
CA LYS A 109 -17.02 -3.72 1.07
C LYS A 109 -15.88 -2.73 1.39
N LEU A 110 -14.85 -2.69 0.54
CA LEU A 110 -13.71 -1.79 0.74
C LEU A 110 -14.14 -0.32 0.77
N GLU A 111 -14.95 0.11 -0.19
CA GLU A 111 -15.48 1.48 -0.25
C GLU A 111 -16.33 1.82 0.99
N SER A 112 -17.23 0.91 1.40
CA SER A 112 -18.09 1.12 2.58
C SER A 112 -17.30 1.27 3.89
N GLU A 113 -16.11 0.66 3.95
CA GLU A 113 -15.21 0.73 5.11
C GLU A 113 -14.21 1.89 5.02
N GLY A 114 -14.30 2.73 3.98
CA GLY A 114 -13.47 3.90 3.78
C GLY A 114 -12.12 3.62 3.12
N PHE A 115 -11.98 2.49 2.43
CA PHE A 115 -10.79 2.14 1.64
C PHE A 115 -11.07 2.35 0.15
N PRO A 116 -10.66 3.48 -0.43
CA PRO A 116 -10.98 3.79 -1.81
C PRO A 116 -10.28 2.82 -2.76
N VAL A 117 -11.03 2.20 -3.67
CA VAL A 117 -10.51 1.32 -4.72
C VAL A 117 -10.02 2.15 -5.90
N GLY A 118 -8.76 1.95 -6.31
CA GLY A 118 -8.13 2.77 -7.34
C GLY A 118 -6.60 2.64 -7.39
N GLY A 119 -5.93 3.67 -7.89
CA GLY A 119 -4.47 3.77 -7.92
C GLY A 119 -3.77 2.78 -8.85
N THR A 120 -4.47 2.32 -9.89
CA THR A 120 -3.98 1.48 -11.00
C THR A 120 -3.84 2.29 -12.29
N GLY A 121 -3.14 1.75 -13.29
CA GLY A 121 -3.03 2.38 -14.61
C GLY A 121 -2.56 3.84 -14.59
N ASN A 122 -3.16 4.65 -15.47
CA ASN A 122 -2.82 6.06 -15.64
C ASN A 122 -3.56 6.94 -14.62
N SER A 123 -3.17 6.79 -13.37
CA SER A 123 -3.72 7.50 -12.21
C SER A 123 -2.59 8.14 -11.39
N VAL A 124 -2.98 8.91 -10.37
CA VAL A 124 -2.12 9.20 -9.23
C VAL A 124 -2.31 8.10 -8.19
N SER A 125 -1.27 7.31 -7.96
CA SER A 125 -1.29 6.31 -6.88
C SER A 125 -0.99 6.97 -5.53
N MET A 126 -1.22 6.26 -4.42
CA MET A 126 -0.91 6.73 -3.06
C MET A 126 0.47 7.42 -2.96
N ILE A 127 0.50 8.56 -2.26
CA ILE A 127 1.70 9.40 -2.08
C ILE A 127 2.63 8.77 -1.03
N SER A 128 3.78 8.28 -1.48
CA SER A 128 4.82 7.75 -0.59
C SER A 128 5.33 8.86 0.30
N HIS A 129 5.39 8.60 1.61
CA HIS A 129 5.73 9.59 2.62
C HIS A 129 6.43 8.98 3.83
N THR A 130 7.02 9.84 4.64
CA THR A 130 7.90 9.44 5.75
C THR A 130 7.21 9.59 7.10
N GLN A 131 7.95 9.89 8.16
CA GLN A 131 7.43 9.98 9.52
C GLN A 131 6.86 11.37 9.85
N GLY A 132 7.48 12.45 9.38
CA GLY A 132 7.07 13.81 9.75
C GLY A 132 7.15 14.05 11.25
N TRP A 133 6.23 14.88 11.77
CA TRP A 133 6.16 15.25 13.18
C TRP A 133 5.71 14.09 14.08
N LEU A 134 5.17 13.00 13.51
CA LEU A 134 4.72 11.87 14.31
C LEU A 134 5.88 11.15 15.03
N HIS A 135 7.06 11.08 14.40
CA HIS A 135 8.14 10.24 14.94
C HIS A 135 9.57 10.70 14.61
N CYS A 136 9.77 11.61 13.66
CA CYS A 136 11.12 12.09 13.35
C CYS A 136 11.51 13.22 14.31
N ASP A 137 12.78 13.29 14.69
CA ASP A 137 13.38 14.34 15.51
C ASP A 137 13.93 15.52 14.69
N ILE A 138 14.14 15.32 13.38
CA ILE A 138 14.60 16.33 12.42
C ILE A 138 13.61 16.71 11.29
N PRO A 139 12.28 16.76 11.51
CA PRO A 139 11.33 17.10 10.46
C PRO A 139 11.30 18.62 10.20
N GLY A 140 11.33 19.01 8.94
CA GLY A 140 10.99 20.37 8.50
C GLY A 140 9.48 20.58 8.30
N THR A 141 8.70 19.51 8.20
CA THR A 141 7.23 19.54 8.09
C THR A 141 6.61 18.22 8.56
N ASP A 142 5.28 18.17 8.67
CA ASP A 142 4.55 16.92 8.84
C ASP A 142 4.51 16.10 7.54
N ALA A 143 4.40 14.77 7.67
CA ALA A 143 4.25 13.88 6.53
C ALA A 143 2.78 13.52 6.30
N SER A 144 2.12 12.98 7.33
CA SER A 144 0.78 12.39 7.21
C SER A 144 -0.30 13.44 6.93
N GLY A 145 -0.26 14.59 7.62
CA GLY A 145 -1.18 15.69 7.39
C GLY A 145 -1.04 16.31 6.01
N VAL A 146 0.20 16.48 5.52
CA VAL A 146 0.46 16.98 4.16
C VAL A 146 -0.09 16.02 3.11
N VAL A 147 0.16 14.71 3.27
CA VAL A 147 -0.35 13.70 2.34
C VAL A 147 -1.86 13.62 2.35
N LYS A 148 -2.49 13.70 3.53
CA LYS A 148 -3.95 13.73 3.65
C LYS A 148 -4.53 14.92 2.88
N ALA A 149 -4.01 16.13 3.11
CA ALA A 149 -4.47 17.32 2.41
C ALA A 149 -4.30 17.19 0.88
N LEU A 150 -3.16 16.69 0.40
CA LEU A 150 -2.92 16.47 -1.03
C LEU A 150 -3.86 15.42 -1.62
N MET A 151 -4.01 14.27 -0.95
CA MET A 151 -4.85 13.17 -1.42
C MET A 151 -6.34 13.53 -1.43
N ASP A 152 -6.78 14.46 -0.60
CA ASP A 152 -8.16 14.97 -0.64
C ASP A 152 -8.41 15.82 -1.88
N GLU A 153 -7.46 16.67 -2.27
CA GLU A 153 -7.56 17.50 -3.47
C GLU A 153 -7.46 16.68 -4.78
N ILE A 154 -6.67 15.61 -4.78
CA ILE A 154 -6.45 14.75 -5.97
C ILE A 154 -7.13 13.39 -5.86
N TYR A 155 -8.13 13.25 -5.00
CA TYR A 155 -8.81 11.99 -4.75
C TYR A 155 -9.36 11.36 -6.04
N ASP A 156 -9.93 12.18 -6.92
CA ASP A 156 -10.46 11.76 -8.21
C ASP A 156 -9.38 11.15 -9.12
N GLU A 157 -8.15 11.69 -9.08
CA GLU A 157 -7.02 11.18 -9.84
C GLU A 157 -6.53 9.83 -9.34
N PHE A 158 -6.85 9.46 -8.10
CA PHE A 158 -6.63 8.12 -7.58
C PHE A 158 -7.73 7.16 -8.04
N LYS A 159 -8.98 7.64 -8.10
CA LYS A 159 -10.17 6.83 -8.44
C LYS A 159 -10.31 6.56 -9.94
N LYS A 160 -9.74 7.41 -10.80
CA LYS A 160 -9.87 7.36 -12.26
C LYS A 160 -8.54 7.07 -12.94
N GLU A 161 -8.59 6.61 -14.18
CA GLU A 161 -7.41 6.35 -15.03
C GLU A 161 -7.37 7.32 -16.22
N GLU A 162 -7.54 8.62 -15.97
CA GLU A 162 -7.69 9.67 -17.00
C GLU A 162 -6.39 10.45 -17.28
N MET A 163 -5.31 10.19 -16.53
CA MET A 163 -4.05 10.87 -16.75
C MET A 163 -3.40 10.41 -18.07
N PRO A 164 -2.55 11.24 -18.71
CA PRO A 164 -1.80 10.82 -19.90
C PRO A 164 -0.87 9.63 -19.64
N ASN A 165 -0.33 9.53 -18.42
CA ASN A 165 0.47 8.42 -17.92
C ASN A 165 0.37 8.38 -16.38
N ARG A 166 0.83 7.29 -15.77
CA ARG A 166 0.87 7.14 -14.32
C ARG A 166 1.78 8.18 -13.69
N VAL A 167 1.31 8.82 -12.61
CA VAL A 167 2.08 9.80 -11.83
C VAL A 167 2.36 9.29 -10.42
N ARG A 168 3.60 9.46 -9.96
CA ARG A 168 4.10 9.11 -8.64
C ARG A 168 4.52 10.38 -7.92
N ILE A 169 3.76 10.75 -6.89
CA ILE A 169 4.10 11.89 -6.04
C ILE A 169 4.79 11.39 -4.76
N THR A 170 5.88 12.00 -4.32
CA THR A 170 6.50 11.67 -3.02
C THR A 170 6.56 12.90 -2.12
N THR A 171 6.43 12.70 -0.81
CA THR A 171 6.63 13.76 0.19
C THR A 171 7.71 13.33 1.18
N SER A 172 8.62 14.25 1.46
CA SER A 172 9.73 14.05 2.39
C SER A 172 9.77 15.20 3.38
N CYS A 173 9.65 14.85 4.66
CA CYS A 173 9.60 15.81 5.76
C CYS A 173 10.89 16.64 5.93
N CYS A 174 12.02 16.19 5.37
CA CYS A 174 13.29 16.90 5.34
C CYS A 174 14.15 16.43 4.15
N GLN A 175 15.27 17.12 3.92
CA GLN A 175 16.19 16.85 2.80
C GLN A 175 16.83 15.46 2.76
N ILE A 176 16.81 14.70 3.87
CA ILE A 176 17.29 13.31 3.90
C ILE A 176 16.50 12.43 2.91
N ASN A 177 15.26 12.83 2.59
CA ASN A 177 14.46 12.21 1.54
C ASN A 177 14.24 10.70 1.74
N CYS A 178 13.83 10.26 2.94
CA CYS A 178 13.57 8.85 3.23
C CYS A 178 12.39 8.25 2.42
N GLY A 179 11.65 9.08 1.66
CA GLY A 179 10.47 8.69 0.86
C GLY A 179 10.78 8.32 -0.59
N GLY A 180 12.03 8.50 -1.04
CA GLY A 180 12.48 8.17 -2.39
C GLY A 180 12.09 9.20 -3.47
N GLN A 181 12.27 8.81 -4.73
CA GLN A 181 12.02 9.65 -5.90
C GLN A 181 10.62 9.40 -6.49
N GLY A 182 10.03 10.45 -7.08
CA GLY A 182 8.78 10.41 -7.82
C GLY A 182 8.83 11.36 -9.01
N ASP A 183 7.79 11.33 -9.85
CA ASP A 183 7.62 12.29 -10.95
C ASP A 183 7.44 13.71 -10.41
N ILE A 184 6.79 13.84 -9.24
CA ILE A 184 6.69 15.08 -8.46
C ILE A 184 7.18 14.78 -7.05
N ALA A 185 8.24 15.46 -6.61
CA ALA A 185 8.83 15.28 -5.29
C ALA A 185 8.69 16.55 -4.45
N ILE A 186 7.98 16.45 -3.32
CA ILE A 186 7.84 17.52 -2.33
C ILE A 186 8.85 17.26 -1.23
N ASN A 187 9.98 17.96 -1.26
CA ASN A 187 11.07 17.78 -0.31
C ASN A 187 11.32 19.07 0.47
N VAL A 188 11.21 19.00 1.80
CA VAL A 188 11.30 20.18 2.65
C VAL A 188 12.74 20.50 3.06
N GLN A 189 13.10 21.77 2.89
CA GLN A 189 14.39 22.32 3.26
C GLN A 189 14.23 23.37 4.37
N HIS A 190 15.09 23.28 5.38
CA HIS A 190 15.22 24.35 6.37
C HIS A 190 15.85 25.58 5.72
N THR A 191 15.31 26.76 6.02
CA THR A 191 15.78 28.05 5.45
C THR A 191 16.68 28.85 6.40
N LYS A 192 16.94 28.32 7.61
CA LYS A 192 17.81 28.94 8.61
C LYS A 192 19.05 28.09 8.80
N PRO A 193 20.22 28.72 9.03
CA PRO A 193 21.44 27.98 9.35
C PRO A 193 21.27 27.20 10.66
N PRO A 194 22.06 26.12 10.86
CA PRO A 194 22.09 25.40 12.12
C PRO A 194 22.38 26.33 13.29
N LYS A 195 21.69 26.14 14.41
CA LYS A 195 22.05 26.73 15.69
C LYS A 195 22.86 25.69 16.47
N ILE A 196 24.07 26.06 16.85
CA ILE A 196 25.02 25.23 17.61
C ILE A 196 24.95 25.66 19.08
#